data_AF-A0AAX3WSJ4-F1
#
_entry.id   AF-A0AAX3WSJ4-F1
#
_cell.length_a   1.000
_cell.length_b   1.000
_cell.length_c   1.000
_cell.angle_alpha   90.00
_cell.angle_beta   90.00
_cell.angle_gamma   90.00
#
_symmetry.space_group_name_H-M   'P 1'
#
loop_
_entity.id
_entity.type
_entity.pdbx_description
1 polymer ?
#
loop_
_entity_poly.entity_id
_entity_poly.type
_entity_poly.pdbx_seq_one_letter_code
_entity_poly.pdbx_strand_id
1 'polypeptide(L)'
;MFIFIIGAIIGLIFIKSSIGKIKNPFAFRKVLSGYNLFFLKKIFIVPVILIGPLELLIGLTLLLRIDDIYNYMVYFAIFLQIIFLLMMLFNYNRTLPFGCGCFGLHAPEKITKKKIIINLTMLFACSIIVVTI
;
A
#
# COMPACT_ATOMS: atom_id res chain seq x y z
N MET A 1 -3.26 -18.25 -17.09
CA MET A 1 -4.55 -18.12 -16.35
C MET A 1 -4.34 -17.83 -14.86
N PHE A 2 -3.48 -18.58 -14.16
CA PHE A 2 -3.24 -18.40 -12.72
C PHE A 2 -2.70 -17.01 -12.32
N ILE A 3 -1.73 -16.46 -13.08
CA ILE A 3 -1.13 -15.14 -12.84
C ILE A 3 -2.17 -14.00 -12.93
N PHE A 4 -3.14 -14.13 -13.84
CA PHE A 4 -4.22 -13.16 -13.98
C PHE A 4 -5.10 -13.10 -12.72
N ILE A 5 -5.41 -14.26 -12.13
CA ILE A 5 -6.19 -14.33 -10.90
C ILE A 5 -5.43 -13.67 -9.75
N ILE A 6 -4.11 -13.92 -9.64
CA ILE A 6 -3.26 -13.27 -8.63
C ILE A 6 -3.26 -11.74 -8.83
N GLY A 7 -3.05 -11.28 -10.06
CA GLY A 7 -3.09 -9.86 -10.42
C GLY A 7 -4.42 -9.21 -10.05
N ALA A 8 -5.55 -9.85 -10.38
CA ALA A 8 -6.88 -9.35 -10.04
C ALA A 8 -7.10 -9.26 -8.52
N ILE A 9 -6.68 -10.26 -7.75
CA ILE A 9 -6.78 -10.26 -6.28
C ILE A 9 -5.95 -9.11 -5.69
N ILE A 10 -4.70 -8.95 -6.13
CA ILE A 10 -3.83 -7.85 -5.68
C ILE A 10 -4.45 -6.50 -6.08
N GLY A 11 -4.96 -6.39 -7.31
CA GLY A 11 -5.63 -5.19 -7.80
C GLY A 11 -6.78 -4.77 -6.89
N LEU A 12 -7.66 -5.70 -6.51
CA LEU A 12 -8.77 -5.44 -5.57
C LEU A 12 -8.29 -4.98 -4.20
N ILE A 13 -7.18 -5.53 -3.69
CA ILE A 13 -6.58 -5.12 -2.41
C ILE A 13 -6.11 -3.67 -2.49
N PHE A 14 -5.42 -3.29 -3.57
CA PHE A 14 -4.95 -1.91 -3.79
C PHE A 14 -6.12 -0.93 -3.95
N ILE A 15 -7.17 -1.30 -4.69
CA ILE A 15 -8.40 -0.51 -4.81
C ILE A 15 -9.05 -0.31 -3.42
N LYS A 16 -9.17 -1.39 -2.63
CA LYS A 16 -9.75 -1.29 -1.28
C LYS A 16 -8.93 -0.36 -0.38
N SER A 17 -7.60 -0.41 -0.48
CA SER A 17 -6.68 0.44 0.28
C SER A 17 -6.78 1.92 -0.13
N SER A 18 -6.92 2.20 -1.42
CA SER A 18 -6.93 3.56 -1.95
C SER A 18 -8.18 4.35 -1.56
N ILE A 19 -9.35 3.71 -1.50
CA ILE A 19 -10.64 4.38 -1.20
C ILE A 19 -10.57 5.20 0.08
N GLY A 20 -10.01 4.64 1.16
CA GLY A 20 -9.88 5.36 2.43
C GLY A 20 -8.97 6.58 2.31
N LYS A 21 -7.85 6.43 1.60
CA LYS A 21 -6.82 7.47 1.44
C LYS A 21 -7.31 8.64 0.58
N ILE A 22 -8.08 8.34 -0.48
CA ILE A 22 -8.69 9.34 -1.35
C ILE A 22 -9.84 10.06 -0.64
N LYS A 23 -10.73 9.31 0.04
CA LYS A 23 -11.91 9.87 0.70
C LYS A 23 -11.53 10.79 1.86
N ASN A 24 -10.47 10.49 2.60
CA ASN A 24 -10.04 11.30 3.74
C ASN A 24 -8.51 11.49 3.79
N PRO A 25 -7.96 12.40 2.96
CA PRO A 25 -6.53 12.69 2.93
C PRO A 25 -6.02 13.21 4.29
N PHE A 26 -6.84 13.94 5.04
CA PHE A 26 -6.50 14.44 6.37
C PHE A 26 -6.29 13.30 7.38
N ALA A 27 -7.17 12.29 7.38
CA ALA A 27 -6.99 11.10 8.21
C ALA A 27 -5.74 10.32 7.80
N PHE A 28 -5.47 10.20 6.50
CA PHE A 28 -4.25 9.55 6.01
C PHE A 28 -2.97 10.31 6.41
N ARG A 29 -3.00 11.65 6.43
CA ARG A 29 -1.90 12.47 6.99
C ARG A 29 -1.63 12.13 8.46
N LYS A 30 -2.68 11.92 9.25
CA LYS A 30 -2.55 11.53 10.66
C LYS A 30 -1.92 10.14 10.81
N VAL A 31 -2.30 9.19 9.95
CA VAL A 31 -1.63 7.88 9.88
C VAL A 31 -0.13 8.04 9.60
N LEU A 32 0.25 8.77 8.55
CA LEU A 32 1.66 9.00 8.21
C LEU A 32 2.43 9.68 9.33
N SER A 33 1.79 10.61 10.06
CA SER A 33 2.42 11.25 11.22
C SER A 33 2.68 10.27 12.37
N GLY A 34 1.86 9.22 12.52
CA GLY A 34 2.04 8.16 13.52
C GLY A 34 3.28 7.30 13.28
N TYR A 35 3.76 7.21 12.03
CA TYR A 35 5.00 6.49 11.70
C TYR A 35 6.29 7.25 12.06
N ASN A 36 6.20 8.46 12.64
CA ASN A 36 7.33 9.29 13.06
C ASN A 36 8.41 9.45 11.99
N LEU A 37 8.00 9.61 10.73
CA LEU A 37 8.89 9.85 9.60
C LEU A 37 9.56 11.23 9.75
N PHE A 38 10.72 11.26 10.42
CA PHE A 38 11.41 12.49 10.83
C PHE A 38 11.70 13.45 9.67
N PHE A 39 12.02 12.90 8.49
CA PHE A 39 12.31 13.66 7.28
C PHE A 39 11.08 14.31 6.62
N LEU A 40 9.86 13.82 6.91
CA LEU A 40 8.65 14.23 6.19
C LEU A 40 7.79 15.26 6.94
N LYS A 41 8.22 15.71 8.15
CA LYS A 41 7.44 16.62 9.02
C LYS A 41 6.89 17.87 8.31
N LYS A 42 7.59 18.40 7.28
CA LYS A 42 7.15 19.55 6.48
C LYS A 42 6.59 19.20 5.09
N ILE A 43 6.76 17.95 4.60
CA ILE A 43 6.53 17.57 3.19
C ILE A 43 5.41 16.52 3.02
N PHE A 44 4.66 16.20 4.08
CA PHE A 44 3.57 15.21 4.01
C PHE A 44 2.47 15.51 2.97
N ILE A 45 2.39 16.72 2.41
CA ILE A 45 1.36 17.11 1.43
C ILE A 45 1.42 16.22 0.17
N VAL A 46 2.62 15.98 -0.37
CA VAL A 46 2.82 15.21 -1.60
C VAL A 46 2.38 13.74 -1.44
N PRO A 47 2.89 12.95 -0.47
CA PRO A 47 2.47 11.56 -0.30
C PRO A 47 0.99 11.43 0.09
N VAL A 48 0.43 12.39 0.83
CA VAL A 48 -0.98 12.36 1.22
C VAL A 48 -1.91 12.46 0.02
N ILE A 49 -1.56 13.30 -0.95
CA ILE A 49 -2.38 13.54 -2.14
C ILE A 49 -2.16 12.46 -3.20
N LEU A 50 -0.92 11.99 -3.38
CA LEU A 50 -0.56 11.12 -4.50
C LEU A 50 -0.74 9.63 -4.23
N ILE A 51 -0.50 9.15 -3.00
CA ILE A 51 -0.48 7.70 -2.72
C ILE A 51 -1.84 7.06 -2.98
N GLY A 52 -2.94 7.69 -2.58
CA GLY A 52 -4.29 7.16 -2.80
C GLY A 52 -4.61 6.96 -4.29
N PRO A 53 -4.57 8.01 -5.12
CA PRO A 53 -4.77 7.89 -6.57
C PRO A 53 -3.80 6.93 -7.26
N LEU A 54 -2.53 6.90 -6.83
CA LEU A 54 -1.54 5.97 -7.37
C LEU A 54 -1.91 4.50 -7.05
N GLU A 55 -2.30 4.20 -5.82
CA GLU A 55 -2.78 2.87 -5.44
C GLU A 55 -4.04 2.47 -6.22
N LEU A 56 -4.94 3.42 -6.49
CA LEU A 56 -6.12 3.16 -7.31
C LEU A 56 -5.74 2.84 -8.76
N LEU A 57 -4.81 3.59 -9.35
CA LEU A 57 -4.32 3.38 -10.71
C LEU A 57 -3.64 2.01 -10.86
N ILE A 58 -2.78 1.66 -9.89
CA ILE A 58 -2.17 0.33 -9.80
C ILE A 58 -3.26 -0.73 -9.72
N GLY A 59 -4.22 -0.56 -8.81
CA GLY A 59 -5.29 -1.52 -8.60
C GLY A 59 -6.15 -1.77 -9.84
N LEU A 60 -6.55 -0.71 -10.55
CA LEU A 60 -7.32 -0.80 -11.79
C LEU A 60 -6.51 -1.44 -12.93
N THR A 61 -5.24 -1.07 -13.07
CA THR A 61 -4.37 -1.64 -14.11
C THR A 61 -4.15 -3.13 -13.91
N LEU A 62 -3.93 -3.57 -12.67
CA LEU A 62 -3.76 -4.98 -12.33
C LEU A 62 -5.05 -5.78 -12.51
N LEU A 63 -6.21 -5.17 -12.21
CA LEU A 63 -7.53 -5.80 -12.35
C LEU A 63 -7.96 -5.95 -13.82
N LEU A 64 -7.79 -4.89 -14.62
CA LEU A 64 -8.22 -4.86 -16.02
C LEU A 64 -7.16 -5.39 -16.99
N ARG A 65 -5.93 -5.60 -16.51
CA ARG A 65 -4.76 -5.99 -17.29
C ARG A 65 -4.54 -5.10 -18.51
N ILE A 66 -4.31 -3.81 -18.26
CA ILE A 66 -4.04 -2.82 -19.30
C ILE A 66 -2.59 -3.01 -19.77
N ASP A 67 -2.41 -3.71 -20.90
CA ASP A 67 -1.11 -4.26 -21.34
C ASP A 67 0.01 -3.20 -21.45
N ASP A 68 -0.28 -2.00 -22.00
CA ASP A 68 0.73 -0.96 -22.24
C ASP A 68 1.43 -0.44 -20.97
N ILE A 69 0.71 -0.43 -19.85
CA ILE A 69 1.21 0.12 -18.57
C ILE A 69 1.35 -0.95 -17.47
N TYR A 70 0.97 -2.19 -17.75
CA TYR A 70 0.89 -3.27 -16.76
C TYR A 70 2.21 -3.46 -16.03
N ASN A 71 3.30 -3.61 -16.78
CA ASN A 71 4.62 -3.89 -16.21
C ASN A 71 5.08 -2.78 -15.27
N TYR A 72 4.93 -1.52 -15.69
CA TYR A 72 5.27 -0.36 -14.87
C TYR A 72 4.45 -0.32 -13.57
N MET A 73 3.14 -0.58 -13.65
CA MET A 73 2.27 -0.56 -12.47
C MET A 73 2.60 -1.68 -11.48
N VAL A 74 3.04 -2.86 -11.96
CA VAL A 74 3.51 -3.94 -11.09
C VAL A 74 4.80 -3.52 -10.35
N TYR A 75 5.75 -2.88 -11.04
CA TYR A 75 6.95 -2.34 -10.39
C TYR A 75 6.61 -1.26 -9.35
N PHE A 76 5.68 -0.36 -9.64
CA PHE A 76 5.19 0.62 -8.67
C PHE A 76 4.51 -0.03 -7.46
N ALA A 77 3.72 -1.09 -7.68
CA ALA A 77 3.10 -1.85 -6.60
C ALA A 77 4.15 -2.44 -5.65
N ILE A 78 5.20 -3.07 -6.21
CA ILE A 78 6.33 -3.62 -5.44
C ILE A 78 7.03 -2.50 -4.66
N PHE A 79 7.34 -1.39 -5.32
CA PHE A 79 8.03 -0.26 -4.69
C PHE A 79 7.25 0.31 -3.49
N LEU A 80 5.95 0.57 -3.67
CA LEU A 80 5.10 1.04 -2.57
C LEU A 80 5.02 0.02 -1.43
N GLN A 81 4.92 -1.26 -1.77
CA GLN A 81 4.83 -2.33 -0.79
C GLN A 81 6.12 -2.49 0.02
N ILE A 82 7.30 -2.31 -0.60
CA ILE A 82 8.60 -2.30 0.08
C ILE A 82 8.67 -1.14 1.08
N ILE A 83 8.33 0.08 0.65
CA ILE A 83 8.32 1.25 1.54
C ILE A 83 7.38 1.01 2.72
N PHE A 84 6.18 0.50 2.46
CA PHE A 84 5.20 0.22 3.50
C PHE A 84 5.68 -0.86 4.49
N LEU A 85 6.29 -1.93 3.99
CA LEU A 85 6.87 -2.99 4.80
C LEU A 85 8.00 -2.46 5.69
N LEU A 86 8.89 -1.62 5.15
CA LEU A 86 9.95 -0.97 5.93
C LEU A 86 9.38 -0.09 7.04
N MET A 87 8.36 0.73 6.75
CA MET A 87 7.70 1.56 7.75
C MET A 87 7.09 0.74 8.90
N MET A 88 6.48 -0.41 8.58
CA MET A 88 5.96 -1.33 9.59
C MET A 88 7.06 -2.02 10.39
N LEU A 89 8.16 -2.43 9.76
CA LEU A 89 9.30 -3.07 10.44
C LEU A 89 9.93 -2.13 11.47
N PHE A 90 10.15 -0.85 11.11
CA PHE A 90 10.67 0.14 12.06
C PHE A 90 9.72 0.47 13.21
N ASN A 91 8.42 0.20 13.04
CA ASN A 91 7.40 0.42 14.05
C ASN A 91 6.83 -0.90 14.58
N TYR A 92 7.60 -1.99 14.47
CA TYR A 92 7.18 -3.29 14.95
C TYR A 92 6.87 -3.25 16.46
N ASN A 93 5.79 -3.92 16.86
CA ASN A 93 5.29 -3.98 18.24
C ASN A 93 4.84 -2.63 18.83
N ARG A 94 4.83 -1.54 18.04
CA ARG A 94 4.25 -0.25 18.43
C ARG A 94 2.76 -0.19 18.07
N THR A 95 2.02 0.58 18.85
CA THR A 95 0.63 0.91 18.57
C THR A 95 0.58 2.26 17.87
N LEU A 96 0.08 2.27 16.62
CA LEU A 96 -0.13 3.48 15.85
C LEU A 96 -1.52 4.03 16.20
N PRO A 97 -1.64 5.30 16.63
CA PRO A 97 -2.90 5.85 17.15
C PRO A 97 -4.01 5.96 16.09
N PHE A 98 -3.65 6.00 14.80
CA PHE A 98 -4.60 6.16 13.68
C PHE A 98 -4.65 4.94 12.76
N GLY A 99 -4.04 3.82 13.17
CA GLY A 99 -4.03 2.57 12.41
C GLY A 99 -2.82 2.42 11.49
N CYS A 100 -2.70 1.27 10.80
CA CYS A 100 -1.57 1.01 9.91
C CYS A 100 -1.70 1.66 8.53
N GLY A 101 -2.89 2.14 8.14
CA GLY A 101 -3.09 2.89 6.88
C GLY A 101 -3.57 2.11 5.66
N CYS A 102 -3.63 0.77 5.71
CA CYS A 102 -4.09 -0.04 4.57
C CYS A 102 -5.62 -0.22 4.52
N PHE A 103 -6.26 -0.51 5.66
CA PHE A 103 -7.69 -0.88 5.68
C PHE A 103 -8.51 -0.11 6.72
N GLY A 104 -7.91 0.90 7.35
CA GLY A 104 -8.53 1.73 8.37
C GLY A 104 -7.63 2.92 8.71
N LEU A 105 -8.27 4.08 8.93
CA LEU A 105 -7.60 5.37 9.20
C LEU A 105 -8.00 5.98 10.56
N HIS A 106 -8.84 5.31 11.34
CA HIS A 106 -9.53 5.93 12.49
C HIS A 106 -9.48 5.13 13.79
N ALA A 107 -8.78 3.99 13.81
CA ALA A 107 -8.68 3.14 14.99
C ALA A 107 -7.22 2.88 15.35
N PRO A 108 -6.85 2.99 16.64
CA PRO A 108 -5.53 2.59 17.11
C PRO A 108 -5.26 1.14 16.74
N GLU A 109 -4.07 0.87 16.21
CA GLU A 109 -3.74 -0.46 15.73
C GLU A 109 -2.29 -0.81 16.02
N LYS A 110 -2.09 -2.00 16.57
CA LYS A 110 -0.75 -2.53 16.85
C LYS A 110 -0.16 -3.20 15.62
N ILE A 111 1.09 -2.88 15.30
CA ILE A 111 1.84 -3.57 14.24
C ILE A 111 2.27 -4.94 14.77
N THR A 112 1.50 -5.96 14.42
CA THR A 112 1.74 -7.36 14.79
C THR A 112 2.53 -8.10 13.71
N LYS A 113 3.16 -9.22 14.07
CA LYS A 113 3.84 -10.12 13.11
C LYS A 113 2.90 -10.55 11.98
N LYS A 114 1.62 -10.80 12.29
CA LYS A 114 0.61 -11.19 11.31
C LYS A 114 0.48 -10.16 10.17
N LYS A 115 0.48 -8.87 10.49
CA LYS A 115 0.39 -7.80 9.49
C LYS A 115 1.61 -7.72 8.60
N ILE A 116 2.80 -7.89 9.18
CA ILE A 116 4.06 -7.92 8.44
C ILE A 116 4.06 -9.11 7.48
N ILE A 117 3.69 -10.30 7.95
CA ILE A 117 3.61 -11.51 7.13
C ILE A 117 2.63 -11.32 5.96
N ILE A 118 1.42 -10.81 6.21
CA ILE A 118 0.43 -10.54 5.14
C ILE A 118 1.01 -9.62 4.06
N ASN A 119 1.67 -8.54 4.46
CA ASN A 119 2.25 -7.58 3.51
C ASN A 119 3.48 -8.14 2.78
N LEU A 120 4.25 -9.01 3.44
CA LEU A 120 5.35 -9.75 2.82
C LEU A 120 4.83 -10.77 1.79
N THR A 121 3.72 -11.45 2.09
CA THR A 121 3.05 -12.34 1.14
C THR A 121 2.52 -11.56 -0.08
N MET A 122 1.93 -10.37 0.13
CA MET A 122 1.53 -9.50 -0.97
C MET A 122 2.72 -9.07 -1.83
N LEU A 123 3.84 -8.68 -1.21
CA LEU A 123 5.07 -8.33 -1.91
C LEU A 123 5.57 -9.49 -2.78
N PHE A 124 5.64 -10.69 -2.20
CA PHE A 124 6.07 -11.89 -2.92
C PHE A 124 5.14 -12.22 -4.09
N ALA A 125 3.82 -12.08 -3.90
CA ALA A 125 2.84 -12.30 -4.96
C ALA A 125 3.00 -11.29 -6.11
N CYS A 126 3.28 -10.01 -5.82
CA CYS A 126 3.62 -9.03 -6.85
C CYS A 126 4.92 -9.40 -7.59
N SER A 127 5.95 -9.88 -6.88
CA SER A 127 7.22 -10.28 -7.48
C SER A 127 7.08 -11.48 -8.41
N ILE A 128 6.20 -12.44 -8.11
CA ILE A 128 5.91 -13.56 -9.01
C ILE A 128 5.38 -13.05 -10.36
N ILE A 129 4.50 -12.04 -10.35
CA ILE A 129 3.96 -11.46 -11.58
C ILE A 129 5.08 -10.93 -12.47
N VAL A 130 6.07 -10.23 -11.90
CA VAL A 130 7.23 -9.69 -12.64
C VAL A 130 8.07 -10.77 -13.31
N VAL A 131 8.32 -11.89 -12.64
CA VAL A 131 9.12 -12.99 -13.20
C VAL A 131 8.42 -13.67 -14.38
N THR A 132 7.11 -13.48 -14.50
CA THR A 132 6.25 -14.12 -15.52
C THR A 132 5.81 -13.20 -16.66
N ILE A 133 6.21 -11.93 -16.61
CA ILE A 133 6.07 -10.93 -17.68
C ILE A 133 7.19 -11.15 -18.70
#